data_AF-A0A2G4I7Y5-F1
#
_entry.id   AF-A0A2G4I7Y5-F1
#
_cell.length_a   1.000
_cell.length_b   1.000
_cell.length_c   1.000
_cell.angle_alpha   90.00
_cell.angle_beta   90.00
_cell.angle_gamma   90.00
#
_symmetry.space_group_name_H-M   'P 1'
#
loop_
_entity.id
_entity.type
_entity.pdbx_description
1 polymer ?
#
loop_
_entity_poly.entity_id
_entity_poly.type
_entity_poly.pdbx_seq_one_letter_code
_entity_poly.pdbx_strand_id
1 'polypeptide(L)'
;MNHLNQLSRRELLRLSGLSLASGLVLAACGKQAGVVDDGAIARLGEAPSTTALAEAEVTDEVLLRTAASLEYNAIDTYTAALGLGVFTGDLAGATEIAKRFRDDHQAHADAVNSLVRALGGKEHRCANVRINDLYITPALALITDDKNPNVGIDVVALAHALENLAAQTYQGVVELISDPKLRADAIRIGQQESRHAALLAQVLNPGIAAMGPTNDATTGKPNIAAIPAAFGSQANIQLIVGAPKADGTRATLLLETPSLNSLIYDNVSC
;
A
#
# COMPACT_ATOMS: atom_id res chain seq x y z
N MET A 1 1.60 14.66 -65.23
CA MET A 1 2.18 15.94 -64.82
C MET A 1 1.56 16.31 -63.47
N ASN A 2 2.39 16.35 -62.43
CA ASN A 2 2.03 16.59 -61.03
C ASN A 2 1.66 18.05 -60.78
N HIS A 3 0.50 18.31 -60.18
CA HIS A 3 0.25 19.52 -59.39
C HIS A 3 -0.68 19.20 -58.22
N LEU A 4 -0.10 18.64 -57.15
CA LEU A 4 -0.69 18.70 -55.82
C LEU A 4 -0.46 20.12 -55.29
N ASN A 5 -1.51 20.94 -55.27
CA ASN A 5 -1.48 22.27 -54.67
C ASN A 5 -1.12 22.16 -53.19
N GLN A 6 0.00 22.76 -52.80
CA GLN A 6 0.40 22.91 -51.41
C GLN A 6 -0.47 23.97 -50.76
N LEU A 7 -1.39 23.55 -49.89
CA LEU A 7 -2.14 24.46 -49.02
C LEU A 7 -1.17 25.15 -48.06
N SER A 8 -1.19 26.48 -48.03
CA SER A 8 -0.31 27.24 -47.13
C SER A 8 -0.81 27.17 -45.69
N ARG A 9 0.10 27.26 -44.71
CA ARG A 9 -0.25 27.31 -43.26
C ARG A 9 -1.25 28.43 -42.94
N ARG A 10 -1.25 29.50 -43.73
CA ARG A 10 -2.14 30.66 -43.57
C ARG A 10 -3.55 30.40 -44.12
N GLU A 11 -3.71 29.53 -45.12
CA GLU A 11 -5.02 29.07 -45.61
C GLU A 11 -5.62 28.02 -44.66
N LEU A 12 -4.80 27.15 -44.09
CA LEU A 12 -5.23 26.17 -43.09
C LEU A 12 -5.82 26.88 -41.84
N LEU A 13 -5.20 27.98 -41.41
CA LEU A 13 -5.67 28.80 -40.27
C LEU A 13 -6.94 29.63 -40.58
N ARG A 14 -7.24 29.89 -41.85
CA ARG A 14 -8.50 30.54 -42.26
C ARG A 14 -9.64 29.54 -42.37
N LEU A 15 -9.35 28.30 -42.78
CA LEU A 15 -10.31 27.19 -42.77
C LEU A 15 -10.64 26.71 -41.35
N SER A 16 -9.73 26.84 -40.38
CA SER A 16 -10.00 26.50 -38.97
C SER A 16 -10.82 27.55 -38.21
N GLY A 17 -11.05 28.74 -38.77
CA GLY A 17 -11.85 29.80 -38.14
C GLY A 17 -13.37 29.68 -38.36
N LEU A 18 -13.82 28.75 -39.22
CA LEU A 18 -15.23 28.57 -39.60
C LEU A 18 -15.91 27.37 -38.93
N SER A 19 -15.22 26.63 -38.05
CA SER A 19 -15.75 25.45 -37.35
C SER A 19 -16.24 25.72 -35.92
N LEU A 20 -16.28 26.98 -35.46
CA LEU A 20 -16.73 27.35 -34.12
C LEU A 20 -18.26 27.58 -33.97
N ALA A 21 -19.06 27.35 -35.01
CA ALA A 21 -20.51 27.59 -34.97
C ALA A 21 -21.37 26.31 -34.80
N SER A 22 -20.77 25.11 -34.76
CA SER A 22 -21.51 23.83 -34.68
C SER A 22 -21.29 23.05 -33.36
N GLY A 23 -20.54 23.60 -32.41
CA GLY A 23 -20.25 22.95 -31.12
C GLY A 23 -21.36 23.05 -30.05
N LEU A 24 -22.42 23.83 -30.29
CA LEU A 24 -23.47 24.08 -29.29
C LEU A 24 -24.75 23.24 -29.48
N VAL A 25 -24.78 22.28 -30.41
CA VAL A 25 -26.01 21.52 -30.71
C VAL A 25 -26.01 20.08 -30.16
N LEU A 26 -24.88 19.57 -29.63
CA LEU A 26 -24.82 18.21 -29.08
C LEU A 26 -25.00 18.13 -27.54
N ALA A 27 -25.10 19.25 -26.83
CA ALA A 27 -25.32 19.26 -25.38
C ALA A 27 -26.82 19.24 -24.97
N ALA A 28 -27.75 19.23 -25.91
CA ALA A 28 -29.18 19.36 -25.63
C ALA A 28 -29.99 18.05 -25.65
N CYS A 29 -29.38 16.90 -25.95
CA CYS A 29 -30.11 15.62 -26.02
C CYS A 29 -30.25 14.88 -24.68
N GLY A 30 -29.91 15.51 -23.54
CA GLY A 30 -29.94 14.85 -22.23
C GLY A 30 -31.28 14.89 -21.48
N LYS A 31 -32.22 15.78 -21.87
CA LYS A 31 -33.54 15.86 -21.22
C LYS A 31 -34.63 15.33 -22.14
N GLN A 32 -34.83 14.02 -22.13
CA GLN A 32 -36.05 13.42 -22.65
C GLN A 32 -37.23 13.79 -21.75
N ALA A 33 -38.21 14.51 -22.31
CA ALA A 33 -39.44 14.82 -21.62
C ALA A 33 -40.16 13.52 -21.23
N GLY A 34 -40.39 13.33 -19.92
CA GLY A 34 -41.09 12.15 -19.38
C GLY A 34 -40.20 11.12 -18.68
N VAL A 35 -38.87 11.31 -18.63
CA VAL A 35 -37.97 10.48 -17.82
C VAL A 35 -37.73 11.19 -16.48
N VAL A 36 -38.08 10.52 -15.37
CA VAL A 36 -37.76 10.99 -14.02
C VAL A 36 -36.26 10.82 -13.83
N ASP A 37 -35.57 11.92 -13.57
CA ASP A 37 -34.14 11.91 -13.22
C ASP A 37 -34.01 11.46 -11.75
N ASP A 38 -34.06 10.15 -11.53
CA ASP A 38 -33.94 9.52 -10.21
C ASP A 38 -32.49 9.18 -9.85
N GLY A 39 -31.52 9.57 -10.69
CA GLY A 39 -30.10 9.27 -10.49
C GLY A 39 -29.72 7.80 -10.71
N ALA A 40 -30.64 6.93 -11.12
CA ALA A 40 -30.37 5.50 -11.32
C ALA A 40 -29.67 5.18 -12.66
N ILE A 41 -29.74 6.09 -13.63
CA ILE A 41 -29.15 5.90 -14.96
C ILE A 41 -27.87 6.75 -15.08
N ALA A 42 -26.72 6.09 -15.04
CA ALA A 42 -25.42 6.73 -15.23
C ALA A 42 -25.31 7.33 -16.64
N ARG A 43 -25.06 8.65 -16.73
CA ARG A 43 -24.83 9.36 -17.99
C ARG A 43 -23.33 9.40 -18.29
N LEU A 44 -22.95 8.98 -19.49
CA LEU A 44 -21.58 9.10 -19.97
C LEU A 44 -21.16 10.58 -20.01
N GLY A 45 -20.19 10.96 -19.17
CA GLY A 45 -19.66 12.32 -19.07
C GLY A 45 -20.24 13.18 -17.93
N GLU A 46 -21.23 12.69 -17.19
CA GLU A 46 -21.75 13.33 -15.99
C GLU A 46 -21.25 12.55 -14.78
N ALA A 47 -20.23 13.08 -14.08
CA ALA A 47 -19.75 12.47 -12.85
C ALA A 47 -20.91 12.48 -11.83
N PRO A 48 -21.21 11.34 -11.17
CA PRO A 48 -22.22 11.33 -10.12
C PRO A 48 -21.89 12.42 -9.10
N SER A 49 -22.90 13.11 -8.59
CA SER A 49 -22.71 14.09 -7.52
C SER A 49 -22.14 13.36 -6.30
N THR A 50 -20.84 13.50 -6.08
CA THR A 50 -20.20 13.00 -4.87
C THR A 50 -20.41 14.02 -3.77
N THR A 51 -20.76 13.55 -2.57
CA THR A 51 -20.67 14.39 -1.38
C THR A 51 -19.19 14.72 -1.19
N ALA A 52 -18.84 16.01 -1.25
CA ALA A 52 -17.50 16.44 -0.90
C ALA A 52 -17.20 15.99 0.53
N LEU A 53 -16.13 15.21 0.71
CA LEU A 53 -15.61 14.91 2.03
C LEU A 53 -15.19 16.23 2.67
N ALA A 54 -15.38 16.36 3.98
CA ALA A 54 -14.86 17.50 4.72
C ALA A 54 -13.36 17.63 4.43
N GLU A 55 -12.89 18.86 4.23
CA GLU A 55 -11.47 19.14 4.12
C GLU A 55 -10.83 18.75 5.45
N ALA A 56 -10.11 17.64 5.45
CA ALA A 56 -9.49 17.07 6.64
C ALA A 56 -7.99 17.33 6.57
N GLU A 57 -7.50 18.15 7.49
CA GLU A 57 -6.07 18.43 7.60
C GLU A 57 -5.31 17.18 8.06
N VAL A 58 -4.13 16.98 7.48
CA VAL A 58 -3.22 15.92 7.92
C VAL A 58 -2.40 16.46 9.08
N THR A 59 -2.86 16.20 10.30
CA THR A 59 -2.20 16.63 11.54
C THR A 59 -1.23 15.57 12.07
N ASP A 60 -0.37 15.94 13.04
CA ASP A 60 0.47 14.98 13.77
C ASP A 60 -0.37 13.86 14.41
N GLU A 61 -1.57 14.16 14.90
CA GLU A 61 -2.51 13.14 15.40
C GLU A 61 -2.93 12.16 14.29
N VAL A 62 -3.33 12.65 13.12
CA VAL A 62 -3.74 11.79 11.99
C VAL A 62 -2.61 10.87 11.57
N LEU A 63 -1.38 11.38 11.50
CA LEU A 63 -0.21 10.60 11.13
C LEU A 63 0.10 9.51 12.17
N LEU A 64 0.06 9.84 13.47
CA LEU A 64 0.31 8.88 14.54
C LEU A 64 -0.82 7.84 14.65
N ARG A 65 -2.09 8.23 14.49
CA ARG A 65 -3.21 7.29 14.42
C ARG A 65 -3.10 6.36 13.22
N THR A 66 -2.61 6.87 12.09
CA THR A 66 -2.31 6.06 10.90
C THR A 66 -1.21 5.05 11.18
N ALA A 67 -0.10 5.47 11.79
CA ALA A 67 0.97 4.56 12.20
C ALA A 67 0.44 3.48 13.15
N ALA A 68 -0.33 3.86 14.19
CA ALA A 68 -0.96 2.91 15.10
C ALA A 68 -1.84 1.89 14.37
N SER A 69 -2.63 2.30 13.38
CA SER A 69 -3.46 1.38 12.59
C SER A 69 -2.67 0.33 11.84
N LEU A 70 -1.45 0.66 11.38
CA LEU A 70 -0.56 -0.30 10.72
C LEU A 70 0.04 -1.30 11.70
N GLU A 71 0.33 -0.89 12.94
CA GLU A 71 0.75 -1.83 13.98
C GLU A 71 -0.32 -2.89 14.22
N TYR A 72 -1.60 -2.49 14.24
CA TYR A 72 -2.70 -3.45 14.34
C TYR A 72 -2.85 -4.33 13.10
N ASN A 73 -2.61 -3.83 11.89
CA ASN A 73 -2.52 -4.69 10.70
C ASN A 73 -1.43 -5.77 10.86
N ALA A 74 -0.26 -5.40 11.41
CA ALA A 74 0.84 -6.33 11.65
C ALA A 74 0.50 -7.34 12.76
N ILE A 75 -0.05 -6.89 13.90
CA ILE A 75 -0.51 -7.75 15.01
C ILE A 75 -1.50 -8.80 14.50
N ASP A 76 -2.52 -8.36 13.75
CA ASP A 76 -3.53 -9.25 13.19
C ASP A 76 -2.92 -10.26 12.21
N THR A 77 -2.00 -9.79 11.36
CA THR A 77 -1.34 -10.66 10.37
C THR A 77 -0.44 -11.70 11.02
N TYR A 78 0.38 -11.32 12.01
CA TYR A 78 1.22 -12.27 12.75
C TYR A 78 0.37 -13.26 13.54
N THR A 79 -0.75 -12.81 14.12
CA THR A 79 -1.70 -13.69 14.81
C THR A 79 -2.30 -14.71 13.85
N ALA A 80 -2.74 -14.27 12.67
CA ALA A 80 -3.22 -15.16 11.62
C ALA A 80 -2.14 -16.16 11.18
N ALA A 81 -0.93 -15.69 10.90
CA ALA A 81 0.22 -16.52 10.51
C ALA A 81 0.55 -17.62 11.53
N LEU A 82 0.58 -17.28 12.83
CA LEU A 82 0.78 -18.24 13.91
C LEU A 82 -0.35 -19.28 13.98
N GLY A 83 -1.59 -18.87 13.67
CA GLY A 83 -2.75 -19.75 13.63
C GLY A 83 -2.76 -20.77 12.48
N LEU A 84 -2.00 -20.52 11.40
CA LEU A 84 -1.92 -21.43 10.25
C LEU A 84 -1.14 -22.72 10.54
N GLY A 85 -0.26 -22.73 11.54
CA GLY A 85 0.55 -23.92 11.87
C GLY A 85 1.57 -24.30 10.79
N VAL A 86 1.95 -23.35 9.93
CA VAL A 86 2.81 -23.59 8.74
C VAL A 86 4.30 -23.54 9.02
N PHE A 87 4.70 -23.04 10.20
CA PHE A 87 6.10 -22.97 10.63
C PHE A 87 6.59 -24.33 11.11
N THR A 88 6.91 -25.19 10.14
CA THR A 88 7.37 -26.57 10.36
C THR A 88 8.66 -26.85 9.60
N GLY A 89 9.30 -27.98 9.85
CA GLY A 89 10.58 -28.34 9.23
C GLY A 89 11.64 -27.26 9.43
N ASP A 90 12.24 -26.79 8.35
CA ASP A 90 13.27 -25.74 8.37
C ASP A 90 12.75 -24.39 8.91
N LEU A 91 11.42 -24.17 8.90
CA LEU A 91 10.79 -22.97 9.47
C LEU A 91 10.33 -23.15 10.92
N ALA A 92 10.59 -24.30 11.58
CA ALA A 92 10.10 -24.52 12.95
C ALA A 92 10.56 -23.43 13.93
N GLY A 93 11.78 -22.92 13.76
CA GLY A 93 12.33 -21.81 14.56
C GLY A 93 11.64 -20.45 14.34
N ALA A 94 10.89 -20.28 13.25
CA ALA A 94 10.20 -19.03 12.93
C ALA A 94 9.02 -18.76 13.87
N THR A 95 8.46 -19.78 14.54
CA THR A 95 7.31 -19.62 15.44
C THR A 95 7.59 -18.65 16.58
N GLU A 96 8.74 -18.79 17.26
CA GLU A 96 9.08 -17.91 18.38
C GLU A 96 9.47 -16.50 17.92
N ILE A 97 10.05 -16.38 16.72
CA ILE A 97 10.33 -15.08 16.11
C ILE A 97 9.02 -14.37 15.73
N ALA A 98 8.06 -15.07 15.13
CA ALA A 98 6.75 -14.51 14.79
C ALA A 98 5.96 -14.06 16.04
N LYS A 99 6.02 -14.83 17.14
CA LYS A 99 5.45 -14.40 18.44
C LYS A 99 6.13 -13.13 18.94
N ARG A 100 7.47 -13.09 18.90
CA ARG A 100 8.24 -11.93 19.33
C ARG A 100 7.89 -10.69 18.51
N PHE A 101 7.79 -10.81 17.18
CA PHE A 101 7.44 -9.67 16.32
C PHE A 101 6.00 -9.19 16.56
N ARG A 102 5.02 -10.10 16.72
CA ARG A 102 3.67 -9.72 17.15
C ARG A 102 3.68 -8.92 18.46
N ASP A 103 4.45 -9.38 19.45
CA ASP A 103 4.52 -8.74 20.77
C ASP A 103 5.29 -7.39 20.69
N ASP A 104 6.31 -7.30 19.84
CA ASP A 104 7.02 -6.04 19.53
C ASP A 104 6.04 -5.03 18.89
N HIS A 105 5.21 -5.43 17.90
CA HIS A 105 4.17 -4.55 17.33
C HIS A 105 3.11 -4.12 18.34
N GLN A 106 2.72 -4.99 19.28
CA GLN A 106 1.82 -4.57 20.37
C GLN A 106 2.46 -3.47 21.21
N ALA A 107 3.75 -3.59 21.54
CA ALA A 107 4.48 -2.55 22.25
C ALA A 107 4.60 -1.25 21.42
N HIS A 108 4.78 -1.36 20.10
CA HIS A 108 4.78 -0.20 19.19
C HIS A 108 3.41 0.48 19.14
N ALA A 109 2.32 -0.30 18.96
CA ALA A 109 0.96 0.20 18.95
C ALA A 109 0.61 0.96 20.24
N ASP A 110 1.00 0.42 21.39
CA ASP A 110 0.78 1.07 22.69
C ASP A 110 1.64 2.34 22.87
N ALA A 111 2.88 2.32 22.38
CA ALA A 111 3.75 3.50 22.41
C ALA A 111 3.18 4.64 21.54
N VAL A 112 2.81 4.35 20.29
CA VAL A 112 2.23 5.34 19.37
C VAL A 112 0.91 5.89 19.91
N ASN A 113 0.02 5.02 20.39
CA ASN A 113 -1.24 5.47 20.99
C ASN A 113 -1.00 6.34 22.24
N SER A 114 0.06 6.09 23.00
CA SER A 114 0.44 7.00 24.09
C SER A 114 0.85 8.39 23.60
N LEU A 115 1.51 8.50 22.45
CA LEU A 115 1.83 9.78 21.82
C LEU A 115 0.56 10.49 21.33
N VAL A 116 -0.37 9.75 20.72
CA VAL A 116 -1.69 10.28 20.31
C VAL A 116 -2.43 10.90 21.50
N ARG A 117 -2.50 10.18 22.64
CA ARG A 117 -3.12 10.72 23.87
C ARG A 117 -2.40 11.97 24.40
N ALA A 118 -1.07 12.02 24.31
CA ALA A 118 -0.29 13.17 24.76
C ALA A 118 -0.57 14.45 23.93
N LEU A 119 -1.01 14.29 22.67
CA LEU A 119 -1.50 15.36 21.82
C LEU A 119 -2.97 15.74 22.08
N GLY A 120 -3.66 15.06 23.00
CA GLY A 120 -5.09 15.23 23.24
C GLY A 120 -5.98 14.48 22.25
N GLY A 121 -5.39 13.65 21.39
CA GLY A 121 -6.07 12.87 20.38
C GLY A 121 -6.73 11.60 20.90
N LYS A 122 -7.54 10.97 20.06
CA LYS A 122 -8.17 9.68 20.36
C LYS A 122 -7.32 8.54 19.82
N GLU A 123 -7.05 7.56 20.67
CA GLU A 123 -6.37 6.33 20.26
C GLU A 123 -7.08 5.62 19.11
N HIS A 124 -6.30 4.92 18.31
CA HIS A 124 -6.80 4.01 17.28
C HIS A 124 -6.27 2.60 17.57
N ARG A 125 -7.18 1.68 17.90
CA ARG A 125 -6.89 0.34 18.42
C ARG A 125 -7.38 -0.80 17.53
N CYS A 126 -7.33 -0.60 16.23
CA CYS A 126 -7.74 -1.57 15.22
C CYS A 126 -6.92 -1.39 13.94
N ALA A 127 -6.94 -2.41 13.09
CA ALA A 127 -6.22 -2.45 11.84
C ALA A 127 -6.76 -1.43 10.83
N ASN A 128 -5.87 -0.90 9.98
CA ASN A 128 -6.28 -0.08 8.85
C ASN A 128 -7.05 -0.92 7.84
N VAL A 129 -8.35 -0.66 7.72
CA VAL A 129 -9.26 -1.41 6.83
C VAL A 129 -8.79 -1.36 5.39
N ARG A 130 -8.30 -0.20 4.92
CA ARG A 130 -7.89 -0.05 3.53
C ARG A 130 -6.64 -0.86 3.20
N ILE A 131 -5.65 -0.89 4.10
CA ILE A 131 -4.46 -1.74 3.94
C ILE A 131 -4.83 -3.22 4.01
N ASN A 132 -5.76 -3.58 4.90
CA ASN A 132 -6.28 -4.94 4.99
C ASN A 132 -6.94 -5.38 3.67
N ASP A 133 -7.86 -4.58 3.16
CA ASP A 133 -8.67 -4.93 1.99
C ASP A 133 -7.86 -4.95 0.70
N LEU A 134 -6.93 -4.02 0.53
CA LEU A 134 -6.13 -3.91 -0.69
C LEU A 134 -4.99 -4.93 -0.75
N TYR A 135 -4.41 -5.27 0.40
CA TYR A 135 -3.13 -5.99 0.43
C TYR A 135 -3.15 -7.26 1.27
N ILE A 136 -3.51 -7.17 2.54
CA ILE A 136 -3.34 -8.30 3.48
C ILE A 136 -4.35 -9.41 3.20
N THR A 137 -5.63 -9.06 3.06
CA THR A 137 -6.69 -10.04 2.78
C THR A 137 -6.47 -10.75 1.44
N PRO A 138 -6.19 -10.05 0.33
CA PRO A 138 -5.83 -10.72 -0.93
C PRO A 138 -4.57 -11.57 -0.82
N ALA A 139 -3.54 -11.11 -0.09
CA ALA A 139 -2.32 -11.89 0.12
C ALA A 139 -2.62 -13.19 0.86
N LEU A 140 -3.32 -13.13 2.00
CA LEU A 140 -3.69 -14.31 2.78
C LEU A 140 -4.52 -15.29 1.95
N ALA A 141 -5.49 -14.80 1.18
CA ALA A 141 -6.31 -15.66 0.31
C ALA A 141 -5.45 -16.41 -0.73
N LEU A 142 -4.47 -15.73 -1.34
CA LEU A 142 -3.52 -16.37 -2.27
C LEU A 142 -2.60 -17.37 -1.57
N ILE A 143 -2.17 -17.05 -0.35
CA ILE A 143 -1.24 -17.85 0.44
C ILE A 143 -1.90 -19.15 0.91
N THR A 144 -3.14 -19.07 1.39
CA THR A 144 -3.88 -20.20 1.96
C THR A 144 -4.71 -20.96 0.94
N ASP A 145 -4.61 -20.65 -0.35
CA ASP A 145 -5.21 -21.46 -1.41
C ASP A 145 -4.60 -22.87 -1.39
N ASP A 146 -5.43 -23.92 -1.43
CA ASP A 146 -5.01 -25.33 -1.36
C ASP A 146 -4.00 -25.72 -2.45
N LYS A 147 -3.94 -24.98 -3.56
CA LYS A 147 -2.99 -25.21 -4.65
C LYS A 147 -1.62 -24.61 -4.38
N ASN A 148 -1.45 -23.81 -3.33
CA ASN A 148 -0.17 -23.20 -3.00
C ASN A 148 0.72 -24.18 -2.23
N PRO A 149 1.83 -24.67 -2.83
CA PRO A 149 2.73 -25.58 -2.13
C PRO A 149 3.65 -24.86 -1.12
N ASN A 150 3.68 -23.52 -1.11
CA ASN A 150 4.71 -22.73 -0.43
C ASN A 150 4.16 -21.87 0.73
N VAL A 151 3.09 -22.32 1.39
CA VAL A 151 2.35 -21.52 2.39
C VAL A 151 3.28 -20.91 3.45
N GLY A 152 4.16 -21.71 4.06
CA GLY A 152 5.07 -21.22 5.12
C GLY A 152 6.04 -20.13 4.66
N ILE A 153 6.66 -20.29 3.48
CA ILE A 153 7.57 -19.28 2.94
C ILE A 153 6.82 -18.03 2.48
N ASP A 154 5.62 -18.16 1.92
CA ASP A 154 4.85 -17.00 1.52
C ASP A 154 4.33 -16.19 2.71
N VAL A 155 4.02 -16.84 3.83
CA VAL A 155 3.71 -16.15 5.09
C VAL A 155 4.91 -15.31 5.54
N VAL A 156 6.14 -15.85 5.44
CA VAL A 156 7.37 -15.08 5.74
C VAL A 156 7.55 -13.93 4.75
N ALA A 157 7.22 -14.12 3.47
CA ALA A 157 7.28 -13.07 2.46
C ALA A 157 6.26 -11.94 2.72
N LEU A 158 5.04 -12.29 3.14
CA LEU A 158 4.03 -11.31 3.55
C LEU A 158 4.48 -10.54 4.79
N ALA A 159 5.01 -11.23 5.81
CA ALA A 159 5.59 -10.60 6.98
C ALA A 159 6.69 -9.61 6.59
N HIS A 160 7.65 -10.02 5.75
CA HIS A 160 8.71 -9.15 5.24
C HIS A 160 8.17 -7.90 4.52
N ALA A 161 7.11 -8.07 3.72
CA ALA A 161 6.46 -6.94 3.04
C ALA A 161 5.79 -5.97 4.03
N LEU A 162 5.17 -6.48 5.10
CA LEU A 162 4.56 -5.65 6.13
C LEU A 162 5.58 -4.92 7.00
N GLU A 163 6.70 -5.55 7.35
CA GLU A 163 7.79 -4.86 8.08
C GLU A 163 8.36 -3.70 7.25
N ASN A 164 8.52 -3.91 5.94
CA ASN A 164 8.90 -2.81 5.05
C ASN A 164 7.80 -1.75 4.98
N LEU A 165 6.53 -2.12 4.93
CA LEU A 165 5.42 -1.16 4.89
C LEU A 165 5.40 -0.29 6.15
N ALA A 166 5.59 -0.89 7.33
CA ALA A 166 5.69 -0.19 8.60
C ALA A 166 6.93 0.74 8.63
N ALA A 167 8.12 0.20 8.31
CA ALA A 167 9.35 0.98 8.25
C ALA A 167 9.25 2.21 7.31
N GLN A 168 8.68 2.01 6.11
CA GLN A 168 8.45 3.06 5.14
C GLN A 168 7.45 4.10 5.62
N THR A 169 6.39 3.66 6.31
CA THR A 169 5.38 4.56 6.87
C THR A 169 6.01 5.45 7.95
N TYR A 170 6.79 4.88 8.87
CA TYR A 170 7.51 5.69 9.86
C TYR A 170 8.51 6.65 9.22
N GLN A 171 9.23 6.22 8.18
CA GLN A 171 10.14 7.09 7.44
C GLN A 171 9.39 8.29 6.84
N GLY A 172 8.24 8.06 6.18
CA GLY A 172 7.43 9.14 5.60
C GLY A 172 6.75 10.02 6.64
N VAL A 173 6.23 9.44 7.72
CA VAL A 173 5.56 10.17 8.81
C VAL A 173 6.54 11.10 9.54
N VAL A 174 7.78 10.68 9.75
CA VAL A 174 8.81 11.49 10.42
C VAL A 174 9.11 12.80 9.68
N GLU A 175 8.96 12.85 8.36
CA GLU A 175 9.14 14.07 7.57
C GLU A 175 7.99 15.08 7.78
N LEU A 176 6.82 14.59 8.19
CA LEU A 176 5.59 15.37 8.33
C LEU A 176 5.30 15.80 9.78
N ILE A 177 5.74 15.01 10.77
CA ILE A 177 5.54 15.33 12.19
C ILE A 177 6.24 16.65 12.55
N SER A 178 5.51 17.58 13.16
CA SER A 178 6.01 18.91 13.50
C SER A 178 6.85 18.92 14.79
N ASP A 179 6.50 18.11 15.80
CA ASP A 179 7.24 18.05 17.07
C ASP A 179 8.53 17.19 16.96
N PRO A 180 9.73 17.75 17.28
CA PRO A 180 10.98 16.99 17.26
C PRO A 180 11.02 15.74 18.15
N LYS A 181 10.34 15.75 19.30
CA LYS A 181 10.29 14.60 20.21
C LYS A 181 9.47 13.48 19.60
N LEU A 182 8.32 13.82 19.02
CA LEU A 182 7.47 12.85 18.32
C LEU A 182 8.19 12.25 17.12
N ARG A 183 8.95 13.05 16.35
CA ARG A 183 9.82 12.53 15.28
C ARG A 183 10.83 11.50 15.81
N ALA A 184 11.48 11.80 16.93
CA ALA A 184 12.47 10.91 17.54
C ALA A 184 11.84 9.60 18.04
N ASP A 185 10.61 9.65 18.55
CA ASP A 185 9.88 8.46 18.99
C ASP A 185 9.43 7.61 17.80
N ALA A 186 8.83 8.24 16.78
CA ALA A 186 8.39 7.58 15.55
C ALA A 186 9.56 6.87 14.81
N ILE A 187 10.70 7.55 14.63
CA ILE A 187 11.84 6.95 13.91
C ILE A 187 12.47 5.78 14.68
N ARG A 188 12.41 5.77 16.02
CA ARG A 188 12.87 4.63 16.84
C ARG A 188 12.04 3.37 16.62
N ILE A 189 10.76 3.51 16.27
CA ILE A 189 9.92 2.39 15.88
C ILE A 189 10.29 1.96 14.46
N GLY A 190 10.34 2.87 13.49
CA GLY A 190 10.74 2.54 12.11
C GLY A 190 12.10 1.82 12.00
N GLN A 191 13.05 2.13 12.90
CA GLN A 191 14.32 1.41 13.00
C GLN A 191 14.17 -0.06 13.47
N GLN A 192 13.20 -0.35 14.34
CA GLN A 192 12.90 -1.71 14.78
C GLN A 192 12.26 -2.51 13.65
N GLU A 193 11.31 -1.91 12.92
CA GLU A 193 10.66 -2.56 11.77
C GLU A 193 11.67 -2.84 10.65
N SER A 194 12.60 -1.92 10.41
CA SER A 194 13.71 -2.15 9.47
C SER A 194 14.56 -3.37 9.87
N ARG A 195 14.76 -3.62 11.17
CA ARG A 195 15.49 -4.79 11.66
C ARG A 195 14.66 -6.07 11.52
N HIS A 196 13.35 -6.01 11.76
CA HIS A 196 12.45 -7.14 11.52
C HIS A 196 12.48 -7.54 10.04
N ALA A 197 12.36 -6.57 9.14
CA ALA A 197 12.46 -6.78 7.70
C ALA A 197 13.81 -7.42 7.32
N ALA A 198 14.93 -6.89 7.83
CA ALA A 198 16.25 -7.44 7.55
C ALA A 198 16.42 -8.90 8.02
N LEU A 199 15.84 -9.27 9.16
CA LEU A 199 15.86 -10.65 9.65
C LEU A 199 15.02 -11.58 8.76
N LEU A 200 13.82 -11.16 8.35
CA LEU A 200 12.96 -11.94 7.46
C LEU A 200 13.58 -12.08 6.07
N ALA A 201 14.27 -11.06 5.58
CA ALA A 201 15.03 -11.12 4.34
C ALA A 201 16.11 -12.22 4.37
N GLN A 202 16.76 -12.44 5.52
CA GLN A 202 17.72 -13.55 5.68
C GLN A 202 17.06 -14.93 5.78
N VAL A 203 15.77 -15.01 6.11
CA VAL A 203 15.01 -16.27 6.00
C VAL A 203 14.68 -16.54 4.53
N LEU A 204 14.28 -15.52 3.78
CA LEU A 204 13.87 -15.62 2.37
C LEU A 204 15.05 -15.77 1.41
N ASN A 205 16.19 -15.17 1.73
CA ASN A 205 17.42 -15.24 0.96
C ASN A 205 18.62 -15.29 1.92
N PRO A 206 18.98 -16.48 2.41
CA PRO A 206 19.99 -16.63 3.46
C PRO A 206 21.42 -16.42 2.97
N GLY A 207 22.27 -15.92 3.87
CA GLY A 207 23.71 -15.92 3.73
C GLY A 207 24.32 -14.55 3.48
N ILE A 208 25.63 -14.43 3.74
CA ILE A 208 26.35 -13.15 3.68
C ILE A 208 26.30 -12.53 2.27
N ALA A 209 26.35 -13.37 1.23
CA ALA A 209 26.24 -12.90 -0.16
C ALA A 209 24.87 -12.26 -0.46
N ALA A 210 23.82 -12.63 0.27
CA ALA A 210 22.47 -12.12 0.15
C ALA A 210 22.17 -10.89 1.04
N MET A 211 23.16 -10.41 1.81
CA MET A 211 22.95 -9.22 2.64
C MET A 211 22.69 -7.97 1.80
N GLY A 212 23.40 -7.82 0.68
CA GLY A 212 23.18 -6.74 -0.29
C GLY A 212 22.35 -7.20 -1.50
N PRO A 213 22.03 -6.27 -2.43
CA PRO A 213 21.31 -6.61 -3.65
C PRO A 213 22.05 -7.66 -4.49
N THR A 214 21.32 -8.71 -4.87
CA THR A 214 21.78 -9.76 -5.79
C THR A 214 20.67 -10.08 -6.78
N ASN A 215 21.00 -10.80 -7.85
CA ASN A 215 20.02 -11.29 -8.81
C ASN A 215 20.02 -12.82 -8.78
N ASP A 216 18.85 -13.42 -8.96
CA ASP A 216 18.70 -14.84 -9.19
C ASP A 216 19.42 -15.22 -10.49
N ALA A 217 20.32 -16.20 -10.43
CA ALA A 217 21.17 -16.57 -11.56
C ALA A 217 20.39 -17.20 -12.72
N THR A 218 19.18 -17.70 -12.47
CA THR A 218 18.35 -18.42 -13.45
C THR A 218 17.39 -17.47 -14.17
N THR A 219 16.75 -16.57 -13.43
CA THR A 219 15.71 -15.67 -13.91
C THR A 219 16.21 -14.25 -14.17
N GLY A 220 17.38 -13.90 -13.63
CA GLY A 220 17.95 -12.56 -13.69
C GLY A 220 17.19 -11.53 -12.85
N LYS A 221 16.18 -11.95 -12.08
CA LYS A 221 15.36 -11.05 -11.25
C LYS A 221 16.07 -10.69 -9.94
N PRO A 222 15.82 -9.51 -9.36
CA PRO A 222 16.37 -9.15 -8.06
C PRO A 222 15.89 -10.11 -6.97
N ASN A 223 16.83 -10.56 -6.13
CA ASN A 223 16.50 -11.27 -4.90
C ASN A 223 16.14 -10.29 -3.78
N ILE A 224 15.42 -10.79 -2.77
CA ILE A 224 15.24 -10.07 -1.52
C ILE A 224 16.62 -9.91 -0.85
N ALA A 225 16.90 -8.70 -0.36
CA ALA A 225 18.14 -8.37 0.32
C ALA A 225 17.85 -7.80 1.71
N ALA A 226 18.69 -8.13 2.70
CA ALA A 226 18.55 -7.59 4.05
C ALA A 226 18.89 -6.09 4.13
N ILE A 227 19.79 -5.62 3.26
CA ILE A 227 20.23 -4.23 3.13
C ILE A 227 20.05 -3.84 1.65
N PRO A 228 18.81 -3.54 1.22
CA PRO A 228 18.52 -3.30 -0.20
C PRO A 228 19.04 -1.94 -0.68
N ALA A 229 19.16 -0.95 0.22
CA ALA A 229 19.62 0.40 -0.07
C ALA A 229 20.22 1.06 1.18
N ALA A 230 20.95 2.15 1.00
CA ALA A 230 21.63 2.87 2.09
C ALA A 230 20.66 3.50 3.12
N PHE A 231 19.48 3.95 2.68
CA PHE A 231 18.51 4.70 3.51
C PHE A 231 17.14 4.03 3.59
N GLY A 232 17.04 2.75 3.25
CA GLY A 232 15.75 2.13 2.94
C GLY A 232 15.19 2.61 1.59
N SER A 233 13.93 2.28 1.32
CA SER A 233 13.21 2.63 0.09
C SER A 233 11.83 3.12 0.47
N GLN A 234 11.29 4.17 -0.18
CA GLN A 234 9.87 4.54 -0.09
C GLN A 234 9.09 4.13 -1.35
N ALA A 235 9.69 3.31 -2.21
CA ALA A 235 9.03 2.77 -3.39
C ALA A 235 8.10 1.61 -3.02
N ASN A 236 7.15 1.32 -3.91
CA ASN A 236 6.20 0.21 -3.77
C ASN A 236 6.91 -1.10 -3.41
N ILE A 237 6.31 -1.83 -2.48
CA ILE A 237 6.81 -3.10 -1.99
C ILE A 237 6.19 -4.21 -2.82
N GLN A 238 7.03 -4.98 -3.49
CA GLN A 238 6.58 -6.11 -4.30
C GLN A 238 6.47 -7.37 -3.44
N LEU A 239 5.26 -7.91 -3.31
CA LEU A 239 4.98 -9.18 -2.65
C LEU A 239 4.60 -10.23 -3.71
N ILE A 240 5.38 -11.31 -3.79
CA ILE A 240 5.16 -12.39 -4.76
C ILE A 240 4.76 -13.67 -4.01
N VAL A 241 3.49 -14.07 -4.08
CA VAL A 241 2.91 -15.16 -3.27
C VAL A 241 1.90 -16.01 -4.04
N GLY A 242 1.50 -17.13 -3.43
CA GLY A 242 0.45 -18.01 -3.92
C GLY A 242 0.93 -19.05 -4.93
N ALA A 243 0.02 -19.89 -5.40
CA ALA A 243 0.33 -20.97 -6.33
C ALA A 243 0.94 -20.43 -7.64
N PRO A 244 1.91 -21.13 -8.24
CA PRO A 244 2.36 -20.83 -9.59
C PRO A 244 1.21 -20.93 -10.61
N LYS A 245 1.16 -19.99 -11.54
CA LYS A 245 0.30 -20.01 -12.72
C LYS A 245 0.86 -20.99 -13.76
N ALA A 246 0.09 -21.24 -14.82
CA ALA A 246 0.48 -22.15 -15.91
C ALA A 246 1.79 -21.76 -16.61
N ASP A 247 2.14 -20.46 -16.61
CA ASP A 247 3.38 -19.92 -17.16
C ASP A 247 4.56 -19.93 -16.17
N GLY A 248 4.37 -20.49 -14.97
CA GLY A 248 5.37 -20.53 -13.90
C GLY A 248 5.49 -19.23 -13.10
N THR A 249 4.78 -18.16 -13.45
CA THR A 249 4.76 -16.93 -12.66
C THR A 249 3.83 -17.06 -11.46
N ARG A 250 3.99 -16.18 -10.46
CA ARG A 250 3.14 -16.14 -9.27
C ARG A 250 2.39 -14.81 -9.22
N ALA A 251 1.42 -14.68 -8.32
CA ALA A 251 0.73 -13.40 -8.14
C ALA A 251 1.68 -12.37 -7.52
N THR A 252 1.67 -11.15 -8.06
CA THR A 252 2.41 -10.01 -7.50
C THR A 252 1.40 -9.00 -6.97
N LEU A 253 1.51 -8.67 -5.69
CA LEU A 253 0.84 -7.54 -5.05
C LEU A 253 1.84 -6.40 -4.89
N LEU A 254 1.40 -5.18 -5.19
CA LEU A 254 2.20 -3.96 -5.05
C LEU A 254 1.65 -3.18 -3.86
N LEU A 255 2.32 -3.32 -2.71
CA LEU A 255 1.95 -2.62 -1.49
C LEU A 255 2.51 -1.20 -1.53
N GLU A 256 1.71 -0.26 -1.03
CA GLU A 256 2.05 1.15 -0.93
C GLU A 256 1.77 1.63 0.49
N THR A 257 2.59 2.56 0.99
CA THR A 257 2.34 3.23 2.26
C THR A 257 0.99 3.98 2.22
N PRO A 258 0.37 4.23 3.39
CA PRO A 258 -0.90 4.93 3.44
C PRO A 258 -0.87 6.27 2.68
N SER A 259 -1.83 6.44 1.76
CA SER A 259 -2.16 7.72 1.12
C SER A 259 -3.38 8.36 1.79
N LEU A 260 -3.80 9.55 1.33
CA LEU A 260 -4.87 10.36 1.96
C LEU A 260 -6.14 9.56 2.28
N ASN A 261 -6.55 8.63 1.41
CA ASN A 261 -7.77 7.85 1.58
C ASN A 261 -7.62 6.60 2.49
N SER A 262 -6.44 6.41 3.06
CA SER A 262 -6.10 5.40 4.09
C SER A 262 -5.64 6.04 5.39
N LEU A 263 -5.58 7.37 5.49
CA LEU A 263 -5.23 8.03 6.74
C LEU A 263 -6.36 7.91 7.75
N ILE A 264 -5.98 7.81 9.02
CA ILE A 264 -6.91 7.68 10.14
C ILE A 264 -7.23 9.07 10.68
N TYR A 265 -8.17 9.73 10.00
CA TYR A 265 -8.74 11.00 10.44
C TYR A 265 -9.62 10.84 11.69
N ASP A 266 -10.00 11.96 12.30
CA ASP A 266 -10.76 11.98 13.56
C ASP A 266 -12.10 11.24 13.50
N ASN A 267 -12.73 11.23 12.33
CA ASN A 267 -13.99 10.54 12.05
C ASN A 267 -13.82 9.03 11.78
N VAL A 268 -12.59 8.54 11.63
CA VAL A 268 -12.29 7.12 11.48
C VAL A 268 -12.15 6.49 12.86
N SER A 269 -13.14 5.70 13.24
CA SER A 269 -13.15 4.95 14.49
C SER A 269 -12.90 3.46 14.23
N CYS A 270 -12.47 2.79 15.30
CA CYS A 270 -12.79 1.38 15.52
C CYS A 270 -14.26 1.28 15.97
#